data_AF-X1C1K4-F1
#
_entry.id   AF-X1C1K4-F1
#
_cell.length_a   1.000
_cell.length_b   1.000
_cell.length_c   1.000
_cell.angle_alpha   90.00
_cell.angle_beta   90.00
_cell.angle_gamma   90.00
#
_symmetry.space_group_name_H-M   'P 1'
#
loop_
_entity.id
_entity.type
_entity.pdbx_description
1 polymer ?
#
loop_
_entity_poly.entity_id
_entity_poly.type
_entity_poly.pdbx_seq_one_letter_code
_entity_poly.pdbx_strand_id
1 'polypeptide(L)' 'MATKSAIEWTESTWNPVTGCTKISAGCLNCYAKRMAKRLQAMGQRRYRNGFKVTLHPEALYEPYRWKKPRTVFV' A
#
# COMPACT_ATOMS: atom_id res chain seq x y z
N MET A 1 -2.44 -6.42 -7.42
CA MET A 1 -1.55 -6.66 -6.28
C MET A 1 -0.80 -7.95 -6.54
N ALA A 2 0.40 -8.10 -5.97
CA ALA A 2 1.18 -9.32 -6.13
C ALA A 2 0.44 -10.48 -5.43
N THR A 3 0.04 -11.48 -6.21
CA THR A 3 -0.68 -12.67 -5.73
C THR A 3 0.25 -13.67 -5.03
N LYS A 4 1.56 -13.49 -5.14
CA LYS A 4 2.60 -14.23 -4.40
C LYS A 4 3.55 -13.22 -3.73
N SER A 5 3.47 -13.12 -2.41
CA SER A 5 4.43 -12.36 -1.61
C SER A 5 5.76 -13.09 -1.51
N ALA A 6 6.86 -12.34 -1.39
CA ALA A 6 8.17 -12.88 -1.03
C ALA A 6 8.41 -12.88 0.50
N ILE A 7 7.48 -12.30 1.27
CA ILE A 7 7.53 -12.30 2.75
C ILE A 7 7.09 -13.69 3.22
N GLU A 8 7.95 -14.35 4.00
CA GLU A 8 7.91 -15.77 4.33
C GLU A 8 6.62 -16.23 5.01
N TRP A 9 5.95 -15.37 5.78
CA TRP A 9 4.75 -15.70 6.54
C TRP A 9 3.44 -15.23 5.88
N THR A 10 3.51 -14.59 4.70
CA THR A 10 2.31 -14.08 4.01
C THR A 10 2.16 -14.66 2.62
N GLU A 11 0.92 -14.77 2.16
CA GLU A 11 0.64 -15.19 0.80
C GLU A 11 0.61 -14.00 -0.17
N SER A 12 0.18 -12.83 0.29
CA SER A 12 0.06 -11.62 -0.54
C SER A 12 0.06 -10.33 0.27
N THR A 13 0.22 -9.19 -0.41
CA THR A 13 0.08 -7.86 0.17
C THR A 13 -1.25 -7.24 -0.24
N TRP A 14 -1.96 -6.64 0.71
CA TRP A 14 -3.24 -5.95 0.52
C TRP A 14 -3.15 -4.52 1.07
N ASN A 15 -3.02 -3.53 0.18
CA ASN A 15 -2.82 -2.12 0.55
C ASN A 15 -4.08 -1.29 0.23
N PRO A 16 -5.08 -1.21 1.12
CA PRO A 16 -6.27 -0.39 0.92
C PRO A 16 -6.00 1.10 1.15
N VAL A 17 -4.88 1.46 1.77
CA VAL A 17 -4.50 2.84 2.07
C VAL A 17 -3.10 3.13 1.53
N THR A 18 -2.89 4.33 0.99
CA THR A 18 -1.55 4.86 0.69
C THR A 18 -1.30 6.15 1.46
N GLY A 19 -0.04 6.43 1.75
CA GLY A 19 0.36 7.64 2.48
C GLY A 19 0.35 7.49 4.00
N CYS A 20 0.90 8.48 4.69
CA CYS A 20 0.99 8.52 6.16
C CYS A 20 1.17 9.97 6.63
N THR A 21 0.73 10.27 7.85
CA THR A 21 0.99 11.55 8.51
C THR A 21 2.33 11.50 9.25
N LYS A 22 3.20 12.49 9.02
CA LYS A 22 4.47 12.61 9.75
C LYS A 22 4.17 13.01 11.20
N ILE A 23 4.58 12.19 12.16
CA ILE A 23 4.34 12.43 13.60
C ILE A 23 5.60 12.79 14.38
N SER A 24 6.80 12.46 13.89
CA SER A 24 8.05 12.68 14.63
C SER A 24 9.28 12.80 13.72
N ALA A 25 10.45 13.05 14.34
CA ALA A 25 11.74 13.04 13.67
C ALA A 25 12.09 11.67 13.05
N GLY A 26 11.55 10.57 13.58
CA GLY A 26 11.75 9.22 13.04
C GLY A 26 11.26 9.06 11.59
N CYS A 27 10.37 9.92 11.11
CA CYS A 27 9.89 9.88 9.73
C CYS A 27 10.90 10.44 8.69
N LEU A 28 12.05 10.97 9.11
CA LEU A 28 13.01 11.66 8.23
C LEU A 28 13.45 10.78 7.04
N ASN A 29 13.69 9.49 7.29
CA ASN A 29 14.16 8.52 6.29
C ASN A 29 13.09 7.50 5.87
N CYS A 30 11.80 7.87 5.94
CA CYS A 30 10.69 6.99 5.60
C CYS A 30 10.76 6.49 4.13
N TYR A 31 10.95 5.18 3.94
CA TYR A 31 11.00 4.56 2.61
C TYR A 31 9.69 4.76 1.84
N ALA A 32 8.54 4.66 2.51
CA ALA A 32 7.22 4.77 1.88
C ALA A 32 6.99 6.16 1.28
N LYS A 33 7.51 7.22 1.92
CA LYS A 33 7.43 8.60 1.39
C LYS A 33 8.23 8.76 0.10
N ARG A 34 9.44 8.19 0.05
CA ARG A 34 10.29 8.20 -1.15
C ARG A 34 9.63 7.41 -2.28
N MET A 35 9.07 6.24 -1.97
CA MET A 35 8.36 5.40 -2.93
C MET A 35 7.12 6.10 -3.49
N ALA A 36 6.32 6.75 -2.63
CA ALA A 36 5.12 7.47 -3.07
C ALA A 36 5.46 8.61 -4.04
N LYS A 37 6.54 9.36 -3.79
CA LYS A 37 7.03 10.38 -4.74
C LYS A 37 7.39 9.78 -6.11
N ARG A 38 8.11 8.65 -6.11
CA ARG A 38 8.47 7.94 -7.34
C ARG A 38 7.23 7.47 -8.11
N LEU A 39 6.30 6.81 -7.44
CA LEU A 39 5.09 6.27 -8.06
C LEU A 39 4.16 7.37 -8.56
N GLN A 40 4.08 8.49 -7.86
CA GLN A 40 3.36 9.68 -8.32
C GLN A 40 3.97 10.23 -9.61
N ALA A 41 5.31 10.37 -9.67
CA ALA A 41 6.02 10.82 -10.88
C ALA A 41 5.85 9.85 -12.06
N MET A 42 5.70 8.55 -11.79
CA MET A 42 5.39 7.52 -12.79
C MET A 42 3.91 7.50 -13.22
N GLY A 43 3.06 8.38 -12.69
CA GLY A 43 1.63 8.45 -13.04
C GLY A 43 0.79 7.31 -12.45
N GLN A 44 1.25 6.62 -11.41
CA GLN A 44 0.48 5.54 -10.79
C GLN A 44 -0.79 6.09 -10.11
N ARG A 45 -1.96 5.61 -10.55
CA ARG A 45 -3.28 6.14 -10.15
C ARG A 45 -3.49 6.17 -8.62
N ARG A 46 -3.05 5.12 -7.91
CA ARG A 46 -3.15 5.02 -6.43
C ARG A 46 -2.26 6.02 -5.67
N TYR A 47 -1.33 6.67 -6.36
CA TYR A 47 -0.40 7.65 -5.79
C TYR A 47 -0.61 9.06 -6.37
N ARG A 48 -1.74 9.32 -7.04
CA ARG A 48 -2.09 10.66 -7.55
C ARG A 48 -2.04 11.76 -6.48
N ASN A 49 -2.37 11.41 -5.23
CA ASN A 49 -2.33 12.30 -4.07
C ASN A 49 -0.96 12.32 -3.35
N GLY A 50 0.08 11.73 -3.96
CA GLY A 50 1.41 11.63 -3.37
C GLY A 50 1.43 10.81 -2.07
N PHE A 51 2.00 11.36 -1.01
CA PHE A 51 2.10 10.71 0.31
C PHE A 51 0.98 11.09 1.28
N LYS A 52 -0.05 11.83 0.82
CA LYS A 52 -1.24 12.13 1.63
C LYS A 52 -2.01 10.84 1.91
N VAL A 53 -2.43 10.62 3.15
CA VAL A 53 -3.28 9.49 3.54
C VAL A 53 -4.50 9.45 2.63
N THR A 54 -4.64 8.37 1.87
CA THR A 54 -5.66 8.18 0.85
C THR A 54 -6.18 6.75 0.94
N LEU A 55 -7.48 6.61 1.16
CA LEU A 55 -8.19 5.34 1.07
C LEU A 55 -8.46 5.02 -0.41
N HIS A 56 -8.36 3.73 -0.76
CA HIS A 56 -8.74 3.17 -2.06
C HIS A 56 -9.96 2.27 -1.86
N PRO A 57 -11.20 2.79 -1.98
CA PRO A 57 -12.41 2.03 -1.70
C PRO A 57 -12.53 0.75 -2.52
N GLU A 58 -12.02 0.75 -3.76
CA GLU A 58 -12.02 -0.44 -4.61
C GLU A 58 -11.18 -1.58 -4.03
N ALA A 59 -10.13 -1.25 -3.28
CA ALA A 59 -9.24 -2.23 -2.67
C ALA A 59 -9.88 -2.90 -1.44
N LEU A 60 -10.81 -2.21 -0.76
CA LEU A 60 -11.56 -2.79 0.37
C LEU A 60 -12.42 -3.98 -0.07
N TYR A 61 -12.83 -4.01 -1.33
CA TYR A 61 -13.65 -5.10 -1.86
C TYR A 61 -12.84 -6.30 -2.37
N GLU A 62 -11.52 -6.21 -2.40
CA GLU A 62 -10.66 -7.30 -2.89
C GLU A 62 -10.81 -8.60 -2.09
N PRO A 63 -10.85 -8.58 -0.74
CA PRO A 63 -11.01 -9.80 0.06
C PRO A 63 -12.28 -10.60 -0.25
N TYR A 64 -13.39 -9.93 -0.57
CA TYR A 64 -14.66 -10.59 -0.92
C TYR A 64 -14.59 -11.38 -2.23
N ARG A 65 -13.59 -11.14 -3.07
CA ARG A 65 -13.40 -11.85 -4.35
C ARG A 65 -12.48 -13.06 -4.21
N TRP A 66 -11.88 -13.30 -3.03
CA TRP A 66 -10.97 -14.43 -2.83
C TRP A 66 -11.75 -15.73 -2.68
N LYS A 67 -11.36 -16.76 -3.46
CA LYS A 67 -11.98 -18.09 -3.40
C LYS A 67 -11.62 -18.89 -2.14
N LYS A 68 -10.50 -18.55 -1.50
CA LYS A 68 -9.98 -19.19 -0.29
C LYS A 68 -9.49 -18.10 0.68
N PRO A 69 -9.58 -18.32 2.00
CA PRO A 69 -8.94 -17.45 2.98
C PRO A 69 -7.45 -17.32 2.71
N ARG A 70 -6.86 -16.17 3.04
CA ARG A 70 -5.44 -15.90 2.83
C ARG A 70 -4.83 -15.08 3.97
N THR A 71 -3.60 -15.35 4.34
CA THR A 71 -2.81 -14.50 5.25
C THR A 71 -2.15 -13.38 4.46
N VAL A 72 -2.40 -12.12 4.83
CA VAL A 72 -1.95 -10.95 4.08
C VAL A 72 -1.16 -9.94 4.92
N PHE A 73 -0.18 -9.30 4.28
CA PHE A 73 0.47 -8.09 4.81
C PHE A 73 -0.33 -6.85 4.40
N VAL A 74 -0.53 -5.89 5.30
CA VAL A 74 -1.30 -4.65 5.07
C VAL A 74 -0.40 -3.43 5.18
#